data_AF-A0A1Z1WGT0-F1
#
_entry.id   AF-A0A1Z1WGT0-F1
#
_cell.length_a   1.000
_cell.length_b   1.000
_cell.length_c   1.000
_cell.angle_alpha   90.00
_cell.angle_beta   90.00
_cell.angle_gamma   90.00
#
_symmetry.space_group_name_H-M   'P 1'
#
loop_
_entity.id
_entity.type
_entity.pdbx_description
1 polymer ?
#
loop_
_entity_poly.entity_id
_entity_poly.type
_entity_poly.pdbx_seq_one_letter_code
_entity_poly.pdbx_strand_id
1 'polypeptide(L)' 'MLGLPDGHVTGVPGLSRAAQLKALGNGVVPQQAAAGLRLLLDRLDASLAA' A
#
# COMPACT_ATOMS: atom_id res chain seq x y z
N MET A 1 -1.37 10.82 6.19
CA MET A 1 -1.01 9.78 7.18
C MET A 1 -1.08 8.32 6.68
N LEU A 2 -1.02 8.04 5.37
CA LEU A 2 -0.69 6.69 4.87
C LEU A 2 0.32 6.76 3.71
N GLY A 3 0.91 7.92 3.45
CA GLY A 3 1.76 8.13 2.28
C GLY A 3 1.02 8.15 0.94
N LEU A 4 -0.32 8.24 0.95
CA LEU A 4 -1.17 8.37 -0.23
C LEU A 4 -1.30 9.84 -0.65
N PRO A 5 -1.51 10.13 -1.95
CA PRO A 5 -1.87 11.46 -2.42
C PRO A 5 -3.14 11.97 -1.77
N ASP A 6 -3.27 13.30 -1.68
CA ASP A 6 -4.46 13.93 -1.14
C ASP A 6 -5.70 13.54 -1.96
N GLY A 7 -6.78 13.21 -1.25
CA GLY A 7 -8.04 12.79 -1.88
C GLY A 7 -8.04 11.36 -2.44
N HIS A 8 -6.96 10.58 -2.35
CA HIS A 8 -6.87 9.24 -2.95
C HIS A 8 -8.03 8.31 -2.56
N VAL A 9 -8.48 8.36 -1.30
CA VAL A 9 -9.70 7.65 -0.84
C VAL A 9 -10.83 8.62 -0.51
N THR A 10 -10.50 9.78 0.06
CA THR A 10 -11.49 10.73 0.59
C THR A 10 -12.12 11.64 -0.46
N GLY A 11 -11.53 11.72 -1.65
CA GLY A 11 -11.99 12.54 -2.78
C GLY A 11 -12.86 11.79 -3.79
N VAL A 12 -13.20 10.52 -3.54
CA VAL A 12 -13.97 9.68 -4.47
C VAL A 12 -15.47 10.03 -4.37
N PRO A 13 -16.11 10.54 -5.44
CA PRO A 13 -17.53 10.90 -5.41
C PRO A 13 -18.42 9.69 -5.10
N GLY A 14 -19.40 9.89 -4.21
CA GLY A 14 -20.35 8.84 -3.82
C GLY A 14 -19.80 7.79 -2.85
N LEU A 15 -18.51 7.85 -2.46
CA LEU A 15 -17.95 6.91 -1.50
C LEU A 15 -18.31 7.31 -0.06
N SER A 16 -19.10 6.48 0.62
CA SER A 16 -19.54 6.75 1.99
C SER A 16 -18.36 6.80 2.96
N ARG A 17 -18.49 7.56 4.06
CA ARG A 17 -17.45 7.63 5.10
C ARG A 17 -17.07 6.25 5.66
N ALA A 18 -18.05 5.37 5.84
CA ALA A 18 -17.80 4.00 6.30
C ALA A 18 -16.96 3.20 5.30
N ALA A 19 -17.24 3.33 4.00
CA ALA A 19 -16.46 2.69 2.95
C ALA A 19 -15.04 3.27 2.86
N GLN A 20 -14.88 4.59 3.01
CA GLN A 20 -13.57 5.24 3.07
C GLN A 20 -12.73 4.69 4.23
N LEU A 21 -13.30 4.61 5.44
CA LEU A 21 -12.61 4.07 6.62
C LEU A 21 -12.24 2.59 6.44
N LYS A 22 -13.13 1.78 5.84
CA LYS A 22 -12.84 0.38 5.54
C LYS A 22 -11.69 0.24 4.53
N ALA A 23 -11.67 1.06 3.48
CA ALA A 23 -10.61 1.07 2.49
C ALA A 23 -9.26 1.50 3.10
N LEU A 24 -9.25 2.57 3.91
CA LEU A 24 -8.06 3.05 4.60
C LEU A 24 -7.54 2.04 5.64
N GLY A 25 -8.44 1.41 6.40
CA GLY A 25 -8.09 0.46 7.47
C GLY A 25 -7.60 -0.90 6.95
N ASN A 26 -8.06 -1.32 5.77
CA ASN A 26 -7.62 -2.57 5.13
C ASN A 26 -6.49 -2.38 4.11
N GLY A 27 -6.15 -1.13 3.79
CA GLY A 27 -5.08 -0.79 2.85
C GLY A 27 -3.69 -0.97 3.45
N VAL A 28 -2.67 -0.91 2.58
CA VAL A 28 -1.26 -0.93 2.97
C VAL A 28 -0.68 0.48 2.99
N VAL A 29 0.38 0.68 3.77
CA VAL A 29 1.25 1.87 3.65
C VAL A 29 2.19 1.64 2.46
N PRO A 30 2.11 2.42 1.36
CA PRO A 30 2.88 2.15 0.14
C PRO A 30 4.39 2.09 0.35
N GLN A 31 4.93 2.92 1.26
CA GLN A 31 6.35 2.94 1.59
C GLN A 31 6.81 1.63 2.25
N GLN A 32 5.98 1.07 3.16
CA GLN A 32 6.28 -0.21 3.81
C GLN A 32 6.14 -1.36 2.82
N ALA A 33 5.11 -1.34 1.96
CA ALA A 33 4.95 -2.33 0.90
C ALA A 33 6.14 -2.32 -0.07
N ALA A 34 6.58 -1.14 -0.51
CA ALA A 34 7.75 -1.01 -1.38
C ALA A 34 9.03 -1.50 -0.70
N ALA A 35 9.22 -1.25 0.60
CA ALA A 35 10.35 -1.80 1.35
C ALA A 35 10.30 -3.34 1.43
N GLY A 36 9.13 -3.91 1.74
CA GLY A 36 8.94 -5.36 1.77
C GLY A 36 9.20 -6.03 0.43
N LEU A 37 8.73 -5.42 -0.67
CA LEU A 37 8.98 -5.92 -2.03
C LEU A 37 10.47 -5.95 -2.37
N ARG A 38 11.24 -4.90 -2.02
CA ARG A 38 12.71 -4.90 -2.24
C ARG A 38 13.39 -6.05 -1.51
N LEU A 39 13.05 -6.27 -0.24
CA LEU A 39 13.62 -7.39 0.54
C LEU A 39 13.31 -8.77 -0.08
N LEU A 40 12.09 -8.94 -0.62
CA LEU A 40 11.70 -10.18 -1.27
C LEU A 40 12.42 -10.38 -2.60
N LEU A 41 12.61 -9.31 -3.38
CA LEU A 41 13.37 -9.36 -4.63
C LEU A 41 14.85 -9.69 -4.37
N ASP A 42 15.48 -9.04 -3.40
CA ASP A 42 16.87 -9.33 -3.01
C ASP A 42 17.05 -10.81 -2.63
N ARG A 43 16.08 -11.37 -1.90
CA ARG A 43 16.09 -12.80 -1.54
C ARG A 43 15.87 -13.71 -2.75
N LEU A 44 14.99 -13.32 -3.68
CA LEU A 44 14.76 -14.08 -4.90
C LEU A 44 16.02 -14.14 -5.75
N ASP A 45 16.70 -13.01 -5.94
CA ASP A 45 17.95 -12.93 -6.72
C ASP A 45 19.04 -13.81 -6.07
N ALA A 46 19.18 -13.75 -4.75
CA ALA A 46 20.10 -14.62 -4.02
C ALA A 46 19.78 -16.12 -4.20
N SER A 47 18.49 -16.49 -4.19
CA SER A 47 18.07 -17.88 -4.41
C SER A 47 18.30 -18.37 -5.83
N LEU A 48 18.21 -17.49 -6.84
CA LEU A 48 18.44 -17.84 -8.25
C LEU A 48 19.93 -17.93 -8.61
N ALA A 49 20.79 -17.25 -7.86
CA ALA A 49 22.24 -17.27 -8.04
C ALA A 49 22.95 -18.48 -7.39
N ALA A 50 22.23 -19.24 -6.55
CA ALA A 50 22.71 -20.45 -5.87
C ALA A 50 22.42 -21.72 -6.70
#